data_AF-A0A7V2MI49-F1
#
_entry.id   AF-A0A7V2MI49-F1
#
_cell.length_a   1.000
_cell.length_b   1.000
_cell.length_c   1.000
_cell.angle_alpha   90.00
_cell.angle_beta   90.00
_cell.angle_gamma   90.00
#
_symmetry.space_group_name_H-M   'P 1'
#
loop_
_entity.id
_entity.type
_entity.pdbx_description
1 polymer ?
#
loop_
_entity_poly.entity_id
_entity_poly.type
_entity_poly.pdbx_seq_one_letter_code
_entity_poly.pdbx_strand_id
1 'polypeptide(L)' 'MNATEKRLREAAAQMVRIGRLRRETRNQNFGRDTEWQLVDRELRELEAEILADPGALEKMLVRVRRPLG' A
#
# COMPACT_ATOMS: atom_id res chain seq x y z
N MET A 1 14.22 -4.67 8.53
CA MET A 1 12.90 -4.48 7.89
C MET A 1 11.87 -5.15 8.78
N ASN A 2 10.88 -4.42 9.31
CA ASN A 2 9.82 -5.03 10.11
C ASN A 2 8.80 -5.73 9.18
N ALA A 3 7.90 -6.56 9.74
CA ALA A 3 6.95 -7.34 8.96
C ALA A 3 6.03 -6.45 8.10
N THR A 4 5.57 -5.32 8.67
CA THR A 4 4.77 -4.31 7.98
C THR A 4 5.47 -3.74 6.75
N GLU A 5 6.71 -3.27 6.91
CA GLU A 5 7.49 -2.70 5.82
C GLU A 5 7.72 -3.73 4.71
N LYS A 6 7.97 -5.00 5.07
CA LYS A 6 8.08 -6.09 4.09
C LYS A 6 6.80 -6.25 3.28
N ARG A 7 5.67 -6.40 3.98
CA ARG A 7 4.34 -6.61 3.39
C ARG A 7 3.97 -5.47 2.44
N LEU A 8 4.13 -4.21 2.89
CA LEU A 8 3.83 -3.03 2.09
C LEU A 8 4.73 -2.91 0.85
N ARG A 9 6.02 -3.26 0.94
CA ARG A 9 6.92 -3.28 -0.22
C ARG A 9 6.50 -4.35 -1.23
N GLU A 10 6.08 -5.53 -0.77
CA GLU A 10 5.58 -6.59 -1.65
C GLU A 10 4.28 -6.15 -2.35
N ALA A 11 3.34 -5.53 -1.63
CA ALA A 11 2.12 -4.98 -2.20
C ALA A 11 2.43 -3.89 -3.26
N ALA A 12 3.33 -2.97 -2.96
CA ALA A 12 3.75 -1.94 -3.91
C ALA A 12 4.37 -2.54 -5.18
N ALA A 13 5.20 -3.59 -5.05
CA ALA A 13 5.77 -4.30 -6.19
C ALA A 13 4.69 -4.97 -7.07
N GLN A 14 3.64 -5.52 -6.46
CA GLN A 14 2.50 -6.06 -7.20
C GLN A 14 1.72 -4.98 -7.96
N MET A 15 1.50 -3.81 -7.34
CA MET A 15 0.86 -2.66 -8.00
C MET A 15 1.65 -2.20 -9.23
N VAL A 16 2.98 -2.11 -9.11
CA VAL A 16 3.87 -1.78 -10.24
C VAL A 16 3.75 -2.82 -11.35
N ARG A 17 3.67 -4.11 -11.00
CA ARG A 17 3.48 -5.21 -11.96
C ARG A 17 2.14 -5.11 -12.69
N ILE A 18 1.05 -4.83 -11.98
CA ILE A 18 -0.29 -4.61 -12.58
C ILE A 18 -0.23 -3.44 -13.55
N GLY A 19 0.36 -2.31 -13.14
CA GLY A 19 0.53 -1.14 -14.00
C GLY A 19 1.36 -1.42 -15.26
N ARG A 20 2.39 -2.26 -15.16
CA ARG A 20 3.16 -2.73 -16.32
C ARG A 20 2.31 -3.58 -17.25
N LEU A 21 1.58 -4.54 -16.72
CA LEU A 21 0.72 -5.44 -17.51
C LEU A 21 -0.42 -4.69 -18.21
N ARG A 22 -0.98 -3.64 -17.60
CA ARG A 22 -1.96 -2.74 -18.26
C ARG A 22 -1.40 -2.12 -19.54
N ARG A 23 -0.13 -1.69 -19.51
CA ARG A 23 0.56 -1.12 -20.69
C ARG A 23 0.85 -2.18 -21.74
N GLU A 24 1.37 -3.34 -21.34
CA GLU A 24 1.72 -4.44 -22.24
C GLU A 24 0.49 -5.03 -22.95
N THR A 25 -0.62 -5.18 -22.23
CA THR A 25 -1.87 -5.73 -22.77
C THR A 25 -2.77 -4.68 -23.43
N ARG A 26 -2.42 -3.39 -23.32
CA ARG A 26 -3.28 -2.24 -23.70
C ARG A 26 -4.68 -2.28 -23.09
N ASN A 27 -4.85 -2.99 -21.97
CA ASN A 27 -6.10 -3.11 -21.26
C ASN A 27 -5.99 -2.38 -19.92
N GLN A 28 -6.62 -1.21 -19.82
CA GLN A 28 -6.61 -0.42 -18.58
C GLN A 28 -7.32 -1.11 -17.41
N ASN A 29 -8.25 -2.03 -17.70
CA ASN A 29 -8.97 -2.79 -16.68
C ASN A 29 -8.21 -4.02 -16.20
N PHE A 30 -7.04 -4.33 -16.79
CA PHE A 30 -6.26 -5.48 -16.37
C PHE A 30 -5.91 -5.39 -14.89
N GLY A 31 -6.21 -6.45 -14.13
CA GLY A 31 -5.91 -6.57 -12.71
C GLY A 31 -6.64 -5.56 -11.81
N ARG A 32 -7.74 -4.94 -12.27
CA ARG A 32 -8.51 -3.97 -11.47
C ARG A 32 -9.03 -4.57 -10.17
N ASP A 33 -9.62 -5.76 -10.21
CA ASP A 33 -10.16 -6.41 -9.01
C ASP A 33 -9.03 -6.82 -8.05
N THR A 34 -7.90 -7.30 -8.60
CA THR A 34 -6.70 -7.62 -7.82
C THR A 34 -6.12 -6.39 -7.15
N GLU A 35 -6.07 -5.24 -7.83
CA GLU A 35 -5.64 -3.97 -7.27
C GLU A 35 -6.53 -3.55 -6.09
N TRP A 36 -7.86 -3.63 -6.24
CA TRP A 36 -8.78 -3.31 -5.16
C TRP A 36 -8.68 -4.25 -3.97
N GLN A 37 -8.59 -5.56 -4.21
CA GLN A 37 -8.43 -6.55 -3.14
C GLN A 37 -7.11 -6.36 -2.40
N LEU A 38 -6.03 -6.03 -3.11
CA LEU A 38 -4.74 -5.74 -2.50
C LEU A 38 -4.85 -4.50 -1.61
N VAL A 39 -5.37 -3.39 -2.12
CA VAL A 39 -5.53 -2.14 -1.34
C VAL A 39 -6.41 -2.35 -0.11
N ASP A 40 -7.56 -3.00 -0.25
CA ASP A 40 -8.49 -3.28 0.87
C ASP A 40 -7.82 -4.13 1.95
N ARG A 41 -7.11 -5.20 1.55
CA ARG A 41 -6.35 -6.03 2.50
C ARG A 41 -5.29 -5.22 3.23
N GLU A 42 -4.47 -4.47 2.48
CA GLU A 42 -3.36 -3.73 3.09
C GLU A 42 -3.85 -2.66 4.07
N LEU A 43 -4.98 -2.01 3.78
CA LEU A 43 -5.61 -1.04 4.67
C LEU A 43 -6.15 -1.68 5.95
N ARG A 44 -6.83 -2.83 5.87
CA ARG A 44 -7.34 -3.54 7.06
C ARG A 44 -6.23 -4.01 7.97
N GLU A 45 -5.17 -4.56 7.41
CA GLU A 45 -4.00 -5.00 8.18
C GLU A 45 -3.29 -3.81 8.83
N LEU A 46 -3.15 -2.68 8.12
CA LEU A 46 -2.60 -1.45 8.69
C LEU A 46 -3.49 -0.92 9.83
N GLU A 47 -4.80 -0.93 9.67
CA GLU A 47 -5.74 -0.52 10.72
C GLU A 47 -5.60 -1.42 11.95
N ALA A 48 -5.54 -2.73 11.77
CA ALA A 48 -5.33 -3.69 12.85
C ALA A 48 -3.99 -3.45 13.58
N GLU A 49 -2.91 -3.21 12.84
CA GLU A 49 -1.59 -2.90 13.40
C GLU A 49 -1.60 -1.58 14.19
N ILE A 50 -2.25 -0.53 13.68
CA ILE A 50 -2.39 0.77 14.37
C ILE A 50 -3.21 0.61 15.66
N LEU A 51 -4.30 -0.16 15.61
CA LEU A 51 -5.14 -0.40 16.77
C LEU A 51 -4.42 -1.22 17.85
N ALA A 52 -3.55 -2.15 17.44
CA ALA A 52 -2.75 -2.97 18.36
C ALA A 52 -1.60 -2.19 19.00
N ASP A 53 -0.87 -1.38 18.23
CA ASP A 53 0.20 -0.52 18.71
C ASP A 53 0.28 0.76 17.84
N PRO A 54 -0.32 1.88 18.30
CA PRO A 54 -0.30 3.14 17.56
C PRO A 54 1.12 3.69 17.32
N GLY A 55 2.10 3.30 18.16
CA GLY A 55 3.50 3.72 18.05
C GLY A 55 4.31 2.92 17.03
N ALA A 56 3.82 1.75 16.61
CA ALA A 56 4.56 0.84 15.73
C ALA A 56 4.90 1.47 14.36
N LEU A 57 4.03 2.36 13.86
CA LEU A 57 4.21 3.02 12.57
C LEU A 57 4.93 4.38 12.67
N GLU A 58 5.26 4.86 13.86
CA GLU A 58 5.77 6.23 14.05
C GLU A 58 7.05 6.51 13.25
N LYS A 59 7.92 5.50 13.12
CA LYS A 59 9.15 5.56 12.32
C LYS A 59 8.93 5.53 10.80
N MET A 60 7.72 5.14 10.37
CA MET A 60 7.32 5.01 8.96
C MET A 60 6.43 6.19 8.50
N LEU A 61 5.90 6.98 9.44
CA LEU A 61 5.09 8.16 9.12
C LEU A 61 5.93 9.23 8.42
N VAL A 62 5.58 9.51 7.16
CA VAL A 62 6.08 10.71 6.48
C VAL A 62 5.40 11.91 7.12
N ARG A 63 6.15 12.71 7.89
CA ARG A 63 5.65 13.98 8.44
C ARG A 63 5.38 14.95 7.30
N VAL A 64 4.12 15.01 6.85
CA VAL A 64 3.66 16.05 5.94
C VAL A 64 3.49 17.33 6.77
N ARG A 65 4.44 18.26 6.70
CA ARG A 65 4.24 19.62 7.22
C ARG A 65 3.17 20.27 6.35
N ARG A 66 1.93 20.40 6.85
CA ARG A 66 0.99 21.36 6.28
C ARG A 66 1.59 22.76 6.51
N PRO A 67 1.80 23.56 5.46
CA PRO A 67 2.04 24.98 5.68
C PRO A 67 0.77 25.54 6.32
N LEU A 68 0.91 26.06 7.54
CA LEU A 68 -0.11 26.91 8.15
C LEU A 68 -0.06 28.21 7.34
N GLY A 69 -1.06 28.39 6.46
CA GLY A 69 -1.35 29.67 5.83
C GLY A 69 -2.04 30.61 6.80
#